data_AF-A0A956KI91-F1
#
_entry.id   AF-A0A956KI91-F1
#
_cell.length_a   1.000
_cell.length_b   1.000
_cell.length_c   1.000
_cell.angle_alpha   90.00
_cell.angle_beta   90.00
_cell.angle_gamma   90.00
#
_symmetry.space_group_name_H-M   'P 1'
#
loop_
_entity.id
_entity.type
_entity.pdbx_description
1 polymer ?
#
loop_
_entity_poly.entity_id
_entity_poly.type
_entity_poly.pdbx_seq_one_letter_code
_entity_poly.pdbx_strand_id
1 'polypeptide(L)'
;WESLWVALTGLACGVVLTVGPYWYFATRGLDLRSMYGDNGAQIQGVTMDPIMYVDLYPSHAVMIAVAITTATVLAGLYPAWRAGKVNPVEAIRIA
;
A
#
# COMPACT_ATOMS: atom_id res chain seq x y z
N TRP A 1 1.27 -12.78 20.50
CA TRP A 1 0.88 -11.38 20.72
C TRP A 1 1.82 -10.43 19.98
N GLU A 2 3.10 -10.77 19.84
CA GLU A 2 4.08 -9.98 19.07
C GLU A 2 3.67 -9.73 17.60
N SER A 3 3.08 -10.71 16.93
CA SER A 3 2.67 -10.60 15.51
C SER A 3 1.62 -9.51 15.29
N LEU A 4 0.75 -9.27 16.28
CA LEU A 4 -0.31 -8.26 16.21
C LEU A 4 0.29 -6.84 16.38
N TRP A 5 1.28 -6.71 17.26
CA TRP A 5 2.04 -5.46 17.44
C TRP A 5 2.86 -5.09 16.20
N VAL A 6 3.54 -6.05 15.58
CA VAL A 6 4.30 -5.82 14.34
C VAL A 6 3.39 -5.43 13.19
N ALA A 7 2.19 -6.02 13.10
CA ALA A 7 1.21 -5.64 12.09
C ALA A 7 0.73 -4.20 12.29
N LEU A 8 0.40 -3.80 13.53
CA LEU A 8 -0.06 -2.43 13.83
C LEU A 8 1.04 -1.38 13.61
N THR A 9 2.27 -1.64 14.05
CA THR A 9 3.38 -0.69 13.84
C THR A 9 3.77 -0.59 12.38
N GLY A 10 3.75 -1.70 11.63
CA GLY A 10 3.96 -1.70 10.18
C GLY A 10 2.89 -0.88 9.44
N LEU A 11 1.62 -1.01 9.84
CA LEU A 11 0.52 -0.25 9.25
C LEU A 11 0.65 1.25 9.54
N ALA A 12 0.95 1.62 10.79
CA ALA A 12 1.18 3.01 11.18
C ALA A 12 2.36 3.63 10.41
N CYS A 13 3.50 2.94 10.32
CA CYS A 13 4.64 3.40 9.52
C CYS A 13 4.28 3.50 8.02
N GLY A 14 3.53 2.54 7.48
CA GLY A 14 3.10 2.56 6.08
C GLY A 14 2.22 3.76 5.75
N VAL A 15 1.28 4.11 6.63
CA VAL A 15 0.42 5.30 6.46
C VAL A 15 1.25 6.57 6.47
N VAL A 16 2.16 6.73 7.45
CA VAL A 16 3.03 7.91 7.56
C VAL A 16 3.91 8.06 6.32
N LEU A 17 4.50 6.96 5.84
CA LEU A 17 5.33 6.98 4.63
C LEU A 17 4.54 7.30 3.36
N THR A 18 3.26 6.92 3.29
CA THR A 18 2.42 7.13 2.10
C THR A 18 1.82 8.54 2.04
N VAL A 19 1.66 9.21 3.19
CA VAL A 19 1.14 10.58 3.27
C VAL A 19 2.00 11.57 2.48
N GLY A 20 3.32 11.48 2.58
CA GLY A 20 4.25 12.39 1.89
C GLY A 20 4.09 12.41 0.36
N PRO A 21 4.27 11.26 -0.32
CA PRO A 21 4.06 11.18 -1.77
C PRO A 21 2.62 11.50 -2.16
N TYR A 22 1.61 11.05 -1.39
CA TYR A 22 0.21 11.40 -1.66
C TYR A 22 -0.01 12.91 -1.66
N TRP A 23 0.47 13.61 -0.64
CA TRP A 23 0.34 15.07 -0.53
C TRP A 23 1.06 15.81 -1.66
N TYR A 24 2.22 15.31 -2.06
CA TYR A 24 2.98 15.86 -3.18
C TYR A 24 2.20 15.76 -4.51
N PHE A 25 1.65 14.58 -4.81
CA PHE A 25 0.87 14.36 -6.04
C PHE A 25 -0.52 15.00 -6.00
N ALA A 26 -1.13 15.12 -4.82
CA ALA A 26 -2.40 15.83 -4.65
C ALA A 26 -2.27 17.34 -4.84
N THR A 27 -1.14 17.95 -4.46
CA THR A 27 -0.94 19.41 -4.58
C THR A 27 -0.33 19.83 -5.90
N ARG A 28 0.66 19.10 -6.42
CA ARG A 28 1.32 19.46 -7.69
C ARG A 28 0.63 18.89 -8.91
N GLY A 29 -0.17 17.84 -8.75
CA GLY A 29 -0.72 17.09 -9.86
C GLY A 29 0.37 16.34 -10.64
N LEU A 30 -0.05 15.39 -11.44
CA LEU A 30 0.79 14.67 -12.39
C LEU A 30 0.69 15.41 -13.73
N ASP A 31 1.77 16.09 -14.11
CA ASP A 31 1.86 16.77 -15.40
C ASP A 31 2.03 15.73 -16.51
N LEU A 32 0.99 15.55 -17.31
CA LEU A 32 0.99 14.64 -18.45
C LEU A 32 1.21 15.37 -19.79
N ARG A 33 1.61 16.65 -19.77
CA ARG A 33 1.88 17.44 -20.99
C ARG A 33 3.02 16.85 -21.81
N SER A 34 3.96 16.19 -21.15
CA SER A 34 5.04 15.45 -21.84
C SER A 34 4.54 14.26 -22.65
N MET A 35 3.38 13.68 -22.30
CA MET A 35 2.77 12.54 -23.00
C MET A 35 1.69 12.96 -24.00
N TYR A 36 0.86 13.96 -23.69
CA TYR A 36 -0.28 14.37 -24.51
C TYR A 36 -0.10 15.71 -25.24
N GLY A 37 1.02 16.41 -25.04
CA GLY A 37 1.29 17.73 -25.59
C GLY A 37 0.63 18.86 -24.79
N ASP A 38 0.99 20.11 -25.10
CA ASP A 38 0.48 21.32 -24.41
C ASP A 38 -1.05 21.46 -24.48
N ASN A 39 -1.68 20.83 -25.48
CA ASN A 39 -3.13 20.86 -25.70
C ASN A 39 -3.87 19.71 -24.99
N GLY A 40 -3.20 18.98 -24.11
CA GLY A 40 -3.75 17.84 -23.36
C GLY A 40 -4.32 16.72 -24.22
N ALA A 41 -4.96 15.74 -23.58
CA ALA A 41 -5.57 14.63 -24.31
C ALA A 41 -6.76 15.16 -25.13
N GLN A 42 -6.61 15.23 -26.45
CA GLN A 42 -7.69 15.64 -27.36
C GLN A 42 -8.56 14.43 -27.73
N ILE A 43 -9.79 14.43 -27.24
CA ILE A 43 -10.81 13.45 -27.63
C ILE A 43 -11.92 14.22 -28.34
N GLN A 44 -12.11 13.97 -29.63
CA GLN A 44 -13.11 14.65 -30.47
C GLN A 44 -13.04 16.19 -30.48
N GLY A 45 -11.83 16.77 -30.46
CA GLY A 45 -11.62 18.21 -30.62
C GLY A 45 -11.88 19.06 -29.37
N VAL A 46 -12.17 18.42 -28.22
CA VAL A 46 -12.21 19.09 -26.92
C VAL A 46 -10.90 18.83 -26.19
N THR A 47 -10.20 19.91 -25.85
CA THR A 47 -8.98 19.90 -25.04
C THR A 47 -9.34 19.58 -23.59
N MET A 48 -8.86 18.45 -23.07
CA MET A 48 -8.93 18.15 -21.64
C MET A 48 -7.67 18.62 -20.93
N ASP A 49 -7.80 19.06 -19.68
CA ASP A 49 -6.66 19.48 -18.87
C ASP A 49 -5.69 18.31 -18.66
N PRO A 50 -4.39 18.47 -18.96
CA PRO A 50 -3.39 17.40 -18.84
C PRO A 50 -2.87 17.18 -17.43
N ILE A 51 -3.34 17.93 -16.42
CA ILE A 51 -2.88 17.79 -15.04
C ILE A 51 -3.81 16.79 -14.33
N MET A 52 -3.28 15.61 -14.05
CA MET A 52 -4.02 14.57 -13.32
C MET A 52 -3.75 14.69 -11.83
N TYR A 53 -4.76 15.03 -11.04
CA TYR A 53 -4.64 15.04 -9.59
C TYR A 53 -4.92 13.66 -9.00
N VAL A 54 -4.09 13.25 -8.04
CA VAL A 54 -4.33 12.04 -7.27
C VAL A 54 -5.36 12.36 -6.19
N ASP A 55 -6.54 11.75 -6.30
CA ASP A 55 -7.60 11.85 -5.31
C ASP A 55 -7.83 10.48 -4.67
N LEU A 56 -7.67 10.39 -3.34
CA LEU A 56 -7.91 9.16 -2.60
C LEU A 56 -9.26 9.22 -1.90
N TYR A 57 -10.24 8.55 -2.51
CA TYR A 57 -11.54 8.36 -1.88
C TYR A 57 -11.39 7.56 -0.57
N PRO A 58 -12.09 7.96 0.50
CA PRO A 58 -12.00 7.30 1.80
C PRO A 58 -12.41 5.82 1.76
N SER A 59 -13.31 5.44 0.85
CA SER A 59 -13.70 4.04 0.62
C SER A 59 -12.53 3.17 0.15
N HIS A 60 -11.69 3.68 -0.74
CA HIS A 60 -10.52 2.97 -1.26
C HIS A 60 -9.41 2.91 -0.21
N ALA A 61 -9.22 3.98 0.57
CA ALA A 61 -8.26 4.00 1.67
C ALA A 61 -8.55 2.88 2.70
N VAL A 62 -9.82 2.70 3.08
CA VAL A 62 -10.24 1.62 3.99
C VAL A 62 -9.98 0.25 3.37
N MET A 63 -10.29 0.07 2.07
CA MET A 63 -10.07 -1.19 1.39
C MET A 63 -8.58 -1.58 1.35
N ILE A 64 -7.70 -0.61 1.07
CA ILE A 64 -6.24 -0.78 1.08
C ILE A 64 -5.76 -1.15 2.50
N ALA A 65 -6.23 -0.43 3.53
CA ALA A 65 -5.86 -0.70 4.91
C ALA A 65 -6.27 -2.12 5.35
N VAL A 66 -7.49 -2.55 5.01
CA VAL A 66 -7.96 -3.92 5.27
C VAL A 66 -7.11 -4.94 4.52
N ALA A 67 -6.88 -4.73 3.22
CA ALA A 67 -6.09 -5.64 2.40
C ALA A 67 -4.66 -5.83 2.94
N ILE A 68 -3.98 -4.74 3.33
CA ILE A 68 -2.64 -4.80 3.92
C ILE A 68 -2.68 -5.50 5.27
N THR A 69 -3.64 -5.18 6.15
CA THR A 69 -3.79 -5.85 7.45
C THR A 69 -3.96 -7.36 7.27
N THR A 70 -4.87 -7.78 6.38
CA THR A 70 -5.11 -9.19 6.10
C THR A 70 -3.88 -9.86 5.50
N ALA A 71 -3.20 -9.21 4.55
CA ALA A 71 -1.97 -9.73 3.96
C ALA A 71 -0.86 -9.90 5.01
N THR A 72 -0.67 -8.93 5.90
CA THR A 72 0.32 -9.02 6.99
C THR A 72 -0.02 -10.13 7.98
N VAL A 73 -1.29 -10.28 8.37
CA VAL A 73 -1.73 -11.38 9.24
C VAL A 73 -1.49 -12.73 8.56
N LEU A 74 -1.84 -12.89 7.28
CA LEU A 74 -1.61 -14.12 6.53
C LEU A 74 -0.11 -14.43 6.38
N ALA A 75 0.72 -13.42 6.10
CA ALA A 75 2.16 -13.57 6.00
C ALA A 75 2.80 -14.01 7.32
N GLY A 76 2.28 -13.57 8.47
CA GLY A 76 2.70 -14.03 9.80
C GLY A 76 2.13 -15.40 10.19
N LEU A 77 0.94 -15.75 9.69
CA LEU A 77 0.28 -17.02 9.98
C LEU A 77 0.97 -18.21 9.31
N TYR A 78 1.50 -18.02 8.09
CA TYR A 78 2.23 -19.06 7.35
C TYR A 78 3.47 -19.63 8.11
N PRO A 79 4.43 -18.82 8.59
CA PRO A 79 5.56 -19.31 9.37
C PRO A 79 5.15 -19.85 10.74
N ALA A 80 4.10 -19.31 11.38
CA ALA A 80 3.59 -19.81 12.66
C ALA A 80 3.01 -21.22 12.53
N TRP A 81 2.25 -21.48 11.46
CA TRP A 81 1.73 -22.82 11.16
C TRP A 81 2.85 -23.81 10.83
N ARG A 82 3.89 -23.35 10.12
CA ARG A 82 5.07 -24.17 9.84
C ARG A 82 5.89 -24.48 11.10
N ALA A 83 6.04 -23.52 12.01
CA ALA A 83 6.74 -23.70 13.29
C ALA A 83 6.05 -24.70 14.22
N GLY A 84 4.71 -24.73 14.23
CA GLY A 84 3.93 -25.69 15.01
C GLY A 84 4.00 -27.15 14.52
N LYS A 85 4.47 -27.38 13.28
CA LYS A 85 4.71 -28.73 12.72
C LYS A 85 6.14 -29.24 12.91
N VAL A 86 7.04 -28.45 13.50
CA VAL A 86 8.41 -28.89 13.77
C VAL A 86 8.37 -29.87 14.95
N ASN A 87 8.93 -31.06 14.76
CA ASN A 87 8.92 -32.13 15.76
C ASN A 87 9.61 -31.62 17.05
N PRO A 88 9.00 -31.73 18.25
CA PRO A 88 9.55 -31.16 19.48
C PRO A 88 10.95 -31.69 19.83
N VAL A 89 11.30 -32.90 19.36
CA VAL A 89 12.63 -33.50 19.50
C VAL A 89 13.71 -32.74 18.70
N GLU A 90 13.37 -32.18 17.54
CA GLU A 90 14.32 -31.41 16.72
C GLU A 90 14.51 -29.99 17.23
N ALA A 91 13.47 -29.37 17.81
CA ALA A 91 13.56 -28.03 18.39
C ALA A 91 14.54 -27.96 19.60
N ILE A 92 14.64 -29.04 20.39
CA ILE A 92 15.57 -29.12 21.53
C ILE A 92 17.03 -29.35 21.08
N ARG A 93 17.27 -29.92 19.89
CA ARG A 93 18.63 -30.11 19.38
C ARG A 93 19.28 -28.82 18.85
N ILE A 94 18.49 -27.77 18.63
CA ILE A 94 18.93 -26.51 18.01
C ILE A 94 18.90 -25.34 19.01
N ALA A 95 18.31 -25.53 20.20
CA ALA A 95 18.31 -24.58 21.31
C ALA A 95 19.58 -24.73 22.17
#